data_AF-A0A7W6NNX3-F1
#
_entry.id   AF-A0A7W6NNX3-F1
#
_cell.length_a   1.000
_cell.length_b   1.000
_cell.length_c   1.000
_cell.angle_alpha   90.00
_cell.angle_beta   90.00
_cell.angle_gamma   90.00
#
_symmetry.space_group_name_H-M   'P 1'
#
loop_
_entity.id
_entity.type
_entity.pdbx_description
1 polymer ?
#
loop_
_entity_poly.entity_id
_entity_poly.type
_entity_poly.pdbx_seq_one_letter_code
_entity_poly.pdbx_strand_id
1 'polypeptide(L)'
;MHRGMGIVLVLGMIIAALFAAWTSESRSPYFDPALYKGSYPCTLDYDGTRGAIDTSVEDWFAKPLRRVSEPSLYFSKPPAGTTTLRFTFLPAFVEPVVVRIDDLYGEQPRLTATRVVDQVIVREGPDHITRDLAKAEVEPIIAFLASSRVLNLPPDSCLSGIDGVVFLIEANGPGGYRFINRWGVSDGPVYDLGNMMFDLTGWSNGRQGPDRGELGRPYTDSDGRRWPRPDPVPAPEI
;
A
#
# COMPACT_ATOMS: atom_id res chain seq x y z
N MET A 1 -3.57 53.99 18.90
CA MET A 1 -3.72 53.26 17.62
C MET A 1 -2.65 52.17 17.37
N HIS A 2 -1.85 51.74 18.37
CA HIS A 2 -0.75 50.77 18.15
C HIS A 2 -1.07 49.31 18.47
N ARG A 3 -2.20 49.00 19.13
CA ARG A 3 -2.57 47.62 19.52
C ARG A 3 -3.19 46.80 18.37
N GLY A 4 -3.80 47.44 17.38
CA GLY A 4 -4.42 46.73 16.24
C GLY A 4 -3.40 46.21 15.22
N MET A 5 -2.27 46.89 15.05
CA MET A 5 -1.28 46.53 14.02
C MET A 5 -0.44 45.30 14.40
N GLY A 6 -0.20 45.08 15.69
CA GLY A 6 0.52 43.89 16.17
C GLY A 6 -0.25 42.58 15.93
N ILE A 7 -1.58 42.60 16.09
CA ILE A 7 -2.43 41.41 15.89
C ILE A 7 -2.49 41.00 14.42
N VAL A 8 -2.55 41.96 13.50
CA VAL A 8 -2.58 41.70 12.05
C VAL A 8 -1.27 41.07 11.57
N LEU A 9 -0.12 41.51 12.08
CA LEU A 9 1.19 40.94 11.72
C LEU A 9 1.36 39.50 12.22
N VAL A 10 0.90 39.20 13.44
CA VAL A 10 0.97 37.83 13.99
C VAL A 10 0.08 36.88 13.20
N LEU A 11 -1.16 37.28 12.89
CA LEU A 11 -2.07 36.48 12.06
C LEU A 11 -1.52 36.25 10.64
N GLY A 12 -0.92 37.28 10.02
CA GLY A 12 -0.28 37.16 8.71
C GLY A 12 0.87 36.15 8.69
N MET A 13 1.70 36.14 9.74
CA MET A 13 2.80 35.17 9.87
C MET A 13 2.30 33.73 10.08
N ILE A 14 1.25 33.53 10.88
CA ILE A 14 0.63 32.21 11.08
C ILE A 14 0.04 31.68 9.77
N ILE A 15 -0.70 32.52 9.04
CA ILE A 15 -1.28 32.12 7.74
C ILE A 15 -0.18 31.78 6.73
N ALA A 16 0.89 32.60 6.64
CA ALA A 16 2.01 32.32 5.75
C ALA A 16 2.75 31.02 6.12
N ALA A 17 2.92 30.73 7.42
CA ALA A 17 3.54 29.49 7.89
C ALA A 17 2.66 28.27 7.58
N LEU A 18 1.34 28.37 7.76
CA LEU A 18 0.39 27.32 7.40
C LEU A 18 0.36 27.09 5.88
N PHE A 19 0.42 28.15 5.07
CA PHE A 19 0.46 28.06 3.61
C PHE A 19 1.79 27.49 3.10
N ALA A 20 2.90 27.85 3.71
CA ALA A 20 4.22 27.28 3.42
C ALA A 20 4.30 25.79 3.82
N ALA A 21 3.74 25.41 4.96
CA ALA A 21 3.65 24.02 5.39
C ALA A 21 2.79 23.19 4.41
N TRP A 22 1.61 23.70 4.04
CA TRP A 22 0.72 23.04 3.08
C TRP A 22 1.36 22.88 1.69
N THR A 23 2.02 23.93 1.17
CA THR A 23 2.71 23.86 -0.13
C THR A 23 3.97 23.00 -0.09
N SER A 24 4.69 22.94 1.05
CA SER A 24 5.86 22.07 1.21
C SER A 24 5.47 20.60 1.26
N GLU A 25 4.38 20.25 1.94
CA GLU A 25 3.91 18.86 2.06
C GLU A 25 3.52 18.26 0.69
N SER A 26 3.04 19.10 -0.22
CA SER A 26 2.75 18.73 -1.62
C SER A 26 3.98 18.56 -2.53
N ARG A 27 5.19 18.90 -2.08
CA ARG A 27 6.43 18.87 -2.91
C ARG A 27 7.49 17.88 -2.47
N SER A 28 7.37 17.29 -1.28
CA SER A 28 8.30 16.26 -0.85
C SER A 28 7.98 14.95 -1.56
N PRO A 29 8.97 14.28 -2.20
CA PRO A 29 8.74 12.99 -2.83
C PRO A 29 8.18 12.02 -1.78
N TYR A 30 7.27 11.15 -2.18
CA TYR A 30 6.70 10.15 -1.27
C TYR A 30 7.52 8.85 -1.26
N PHE A 31 8.16 8.53 -2.38
CA PHE A 31 8.97 7.31 -2.55
C PHE A 31 10.47 7.63 -2.66
N ASP A 32 11.29 6.59 -2.77
CA ASP A 32 12.73 6.72 -2.99
C ASP A 32 13.05 7.55 -4.25
N PRO A 33 13.79 8.68 -4.14
CA PRO A 33 14.21 9.49 -5.29
C PRO A 33 14.99 8.71 -6.37
N ALA A 34 15.57 7.56 -6.07
CA ALA A 34 16.23 6.70 -7.05
C ALA A 34 15.24 6.08 -8.05
N LEU A 35 13.96 5.95 -7.71
CA LEU A 35 12.93 5.38 -8.59
C LEU A 35 12.65 6.26 -9.83
N TYR A 36 12.89 7.57 -9.75
CA TYR A 36 12.64 8.52 -10.85
C TYR A 36 13.73 8.54 -11.91
N LYS A 37 14.96 8.14 -11.54
CA LYS A 37 16.16 8.30 -12.37
C LYS A 37 16.82 6.97 -12.73
N GLY A 38 16.43 5.88 -12.07
CA GLY A 38 16.95 4.55 -12.37
C GLY A 38 16.45 4.03 -13.72
N SER A 39 17.19 3.09 -14.28
CA SER A 39 16.79 2.30 -15.44
C SER A 39 16.19 0.99 -14.95
N TYR A 40 14.87 0.85 -15.08
CA TYR A 40 14.15 -0.35 -14.66
C TYR A 40 13.58 -1.08 -15.87
N PRO A 41 13.48 -2.42 -15.81
CA PRO A 41 12.85 -3.18 -16.89
C PRO A 41 11.41 -2.72 -17.07
N CYS A 42 10.99 -2.72 -18.33
CA CYS A 42 9.62 -2.47 -18.71
C CYS A 42 9.04 -3.79 -19.23
N THR A 43 7.94 -4.24 -18.63
CA THR A 43 7.34 -5.54 -18.99
C THR A 43 6.77 -5.59 -20.42
N LEU A 44 6.58 -4.42 -21.04
CA LEU A 44 6.02 -4.27 -22.39
C LEU A 44 7.07 -3.96 -23.45
N ASP A 45 8.24 -3.49 -23.02
CA ASP A 45 9.33 -3.08 -23.88
C ASP A 45 10.66 -3.23 -23.12
N TYR A 46 11.61 -3.97 -23.69
CA TYR A 46 12.86 -4.30 -22.99
C TYR A 46 13.91 -3.18 -23.06
N ASP A 47 13.58 -2.00 -23.60
CA ASP A 47 14.56 -0.91 -23.77
C ASP A 47 15.12 -0.36 -22.44
N GLY A 48 14.42 -0.56 -21.32
CA GLY A 48 14.93 -0.31 -19.96
C GLY A 48 15.32 1.15 -19.66
N THR A 49 14.86 2.10 -20.46
CA THR A 49 15.41 3.47 -20.43
C THR A 49 14.74 4.42 -19.43
N ARG A 50 13.75 3.96 -18.65
CA ARG A 50 12.89 4.84 -17.84
C ARG A 50 12.92 4.51 -16.35
N GLY A 51 12.69 5.56 -15.56
CA GLY A 51 12.37 5.46 -14.13
C GLY A 51 11.13 4.61 -13.90
N ALA A 52 11.07 3.98 -12.72
CA ALA A 52 9.91 3.19 -12.30
C ALA A 52 8.68 4.06 -12.03
N ILE A 53 8.93 5.32 -11.64
CA ILE A 53 7.90 6.33 -11.39
C ILE A 53 8.29 7.64 -12.07
N ASP A 54 7.29 8.34 -12.58
CA ASP A 54 7.37 9.76 -12.91
C ASP A 54 6.45 10.55 -11.97
N THR A 55 6.32 11.87 -12.17
CA THR A 55 5.46 12.71 -11.33
C THR A 55 3.99 12.33 -11.41
N SER A 56 3.51 11.85 -12.56
CA SER A 56 2.11 11.46 -12.75
C SER A 56 1.82 10.13 -12.04
N VAL A 57 2.74 9.17 -12.16
CA VAL A 57 2.68 7.88 -11.45
C VAL A 57 2.83 8.06 -9.95
N GLU A 58 3.74 8.93 -9.51
CA GLU A 58 3.87 9.29 -8.10
C GLU A 58 2.56 9.85 -7.58
N ASP A 59 1.98 10.86 -8.24
CA ASP A 59 0.72 11.46 -7.80
C ASP A 59 -0.39 10.41 -7.71
N TRP A 60 -0.43 9.46 -8.66
CA TRP A 60 -1.41 8.39 -8.64
C TRP A 60 -1.23 7.44 -7.44
N PHE A 61 0.01 7.08 -7.07
CA PHE A 61 0.28 6.18 -5.95
C PHE A 61 0.22 6.88 -4.60
N ALA A 62 0.85 8.05 -4.49
CA ALA A 62 1.02 8.78 -3.24
C ALA A 62 -0.27 9.47 -2.78
N LYS A 63 -1.13 9.94 -3.69
CA LYS A 63 -2.36 10.66 -3.31
C LYS A 63 -3.31 9.79 -2.48
N PRO A 64 -3.62 8.53 -2.85
CA PRO A 64 -4.31 7.56 -2.00
C PRO A 64 -3.68 7.40 -0.62
N LEU A 65 -2.36 7.19 -0.56
CA LEU A 65 -1.65 6.93 0.68
C LEU A 65 -1.68 8.15 1.62
N ARG A 66 -1.42 9.34 1.09
CA ARG A 66 -1.53 10.60 1.83
C ARG A 66 -2.95 10.85 2.31
N ARG A 67 -3.94 10.54 1.48
CA ARG A 67 -5.36 10.64 1.83
C ARG A 67 -5.64 9.82 3.09
N VAL A 68 -5.27 8.55 3.13
CA VAL A 68 -5.44 7.69 4.31
C VAL A 68 -4.41 7.94 5.43
N SER A 69 -3.59 8.99 5.32
CA SER A 69 -2.48 9.32 6.23
C SER A 69 -1.49 8.18 6.47
N GLU A 70 -1.29 7.35 5.44
CA GLU A 70 -0.24 6.35 5.47
C GLU A 70 1.13 7.04 5.32
N PRO A 71 2.08 6.77 6.23
CA PRO A 71 3.41 7.37 6.15
C PRO A 71 4.19 6.79 4.96
N SER A 72 5.12 7.58 4.41
CA SER A 72 6.09 7.05 3.44
C SER A 72 6.95 6.00 4.13
N LEU A 73 6.96 4.76 3.61
CA LEU A 73 7.83 3.73 4.17
C LEU A 73 9.30 4.00 3.90
N TYR A 74 9.64 4.74 2.83
CA TYR A 74 11.01 5.13 2.53
C TYR A 74 11.56 6.12 3.57
N PHE A 75 10.79 7.15 3.93
CA PHE A 75 11.22 8.14 4.94
C PHE A 75 11.00 7.67 6.37
N SER A 76 10.12 6.70 6.58
CA SER A 76 9.94 6.05 7.87
C SER A 76 11.20 5.26 8.24
N LYS A 77 11.67 5.45 9.46
CA LYS A 77 12.75 4.63 10.03
C LYS A 77 12.10 3.63 10.99
N PRO A 78 11.77 2.40 10.53
CA PRO A 78 11.25 1.40 11.43
C PRO A 78 12.30 1.12 12.53
N PRO A 79 11.87 0.71 13.74
CA PRO A 79 12.80 0.35 14.80
C PRO A 79 13.84 -0.67 14.31
N ALA A 80 15.06 -0.60 14.86
CA ALA A 80 16.15 -1.48 14.44
C ALA A 80 15.75 -2.96 14.56
N GLY A 81 15.98 -3.73 13.49
CA GLY A 81 15.64 -5.15 13.42
C GLY A 81 14.20 -5.46 13.00
N THR A 82 13.33 -4.46 12.91
CA THR A 82 11.92 -4.66 12.50
C THR A 82 11.78 -4.56 10.97
N THR A 83 10.73 -5.17 10.44
CA THR A 83 10.36 -5.06 9.01
C THR A 83 8.90 -4.65 8.89
N THR A 84 8.65 -3.59 8.14
CA THR A 84 7.30 -3.20 7.72
C THR A 84 7.07 -3.63 6.28
N LEU A 85 5.93 -4.25 6.03
CA LEU A 85 5.46 -4.66 4.71
C LEU A 85 4.14 -3.95 4.41
N ARG A 86 4.00 -3.34 3.23
CA ARG A 86 2.76 -2.72 2.77
C ARG A 86 2.36 -3.25 1.42
N PHE A 87 1.10 -3.62 1.31
CA PHE A 87 0.40 -3.85 0.06
C PHE A 87 -0.58 -2.70 -0.18
N THR A 88 -0.53 -2.15 -1.38
CA THR A 88 -1.49 -1.15 -1.87
C THR A 88 -2.10 -1.69 -3.16
N PHE A 89 -3.41 -1.92 -3.13
CA PHE A 89 -4.21 -2.22 -4.31
C PHE A 89 -4.79 -0.93 -4.85
N LEU A 90 -4.45 -0.60 -6.10
CA LEU A 90 -4.80 0.67 -6.74
C LEU A 90 -5.58 0.44 -8.03
N PRO A 91 -6.90 0.33 -7.97
CA PRO A 91 -7.74 0.29 -9.16
C PRO A 91 -7.84 1.65 -9.84
N ALA A 92 -7.96 1.66 -11.17
CA ALA A 92 -8.07 2.90 -11.95
C ALA A 92 -9.35 3.72 -11.64
N PHE A 93 -10.46 3.05 -11.30
CA PHE A 93 -11.79 3.69 -11.18
C PHE A 93 -12.53 3.39 -9.88
N VAL A 94 -11.96 2.56 -9.00
CA VAL A 94 -12.56 2.26 -7.70
C VAL A 94 -11.58 2.57 -6.60
N GLU A 95 -12.08 2.51 -5.37
CA GLU A 95 -11.34 2.92 -4.21
C GLU A 95 -10.15 2.00 -3.89
N PRO A 96 -9.04 2.58 -3.43
CA PRO A 96 -7.85 1.83 -3.07
C PRO A 96 -8.01 1.07 -1.76
N VAL A 97 -7.28 -0.03 -1.65
CA VAL A 97 -7.07 -0.77 -0.41
C VAL A 97 -5.60 -0.68 -0.03
N VAL A 98 -5.33 -0.38 1.23
CA VAL A 98 -3.99 -0.36 1.80
C VAL A 98 -3.95 -1.31 2.97
N VAL A 99 -2.97 -2.21 2.98
CA VAL A 99 -2.73 -3.16 4.07
C VAL A 99 -1.27 -3.05 4.47
N ARG A 100 -1.00 -2.76 5.73
CA ARG A 100 0.35 -2.63 6.30
C ARG A 100 0.50 -3.57 7.48
N ILE A 101 1.61 -4.30 7.51
CA ILE A 101 2.04 -5.10 8.64
C ILE A 101 3.32 -4.45 9.17
N ASP A 102 3.28 -3.98 10.40
CA ASP A 102 4.45 -3.52 11.12
C ASP A 102 5.07 -4.65 11.93
N ASP A 103 6.40 -4.64 12.04
CA ASP A 103 7.18 -5.63 12.77
C ASP A 103 6.85 -7.08 12.39
N LEU A 104 6.87 -7.38 11.09
CA LEU A 104 6.48 -8.66 10.50
C LEU A 104 7.12 -9.89 11.17
N TYR A 105 8.37 -9.76 11.63
CA TYR A 105 9.13 -10.84 12.27
C TYR A 105 9.14 -10.76 13.80
N GLY A 106 8.42 -9.80 14.39
CA GLY A 106 8.35 -9.57 15.82
C GLY A 106 7.48 -10.57 16.56
N GLU A 107 7.42 -10.39 17.89
CA GLU A 107 6.56 -11.21 18.75
C GLU A 107 5.07 -10.91 18.54
N GLN A 108 4.76 -9.66 18.18
CA GLN A 108 3.40 -9.16 18.02
C GLN A 108 3.33 -8.26 16.78
N PRO A 109 3.33 -8.85 15.56
CA PRO A 109 3.16 -8.07 14.33
C PRO A 109 1.82 -7.34 14.36
N ARG A 110 1.78 -6.13 13.80
CA ARG A 110 0.56 -5.30 13.83
C ARG A 110 0.03 -5.05 12.43
N LEU A 111 -1.22 -5.41 12.20
CA LEU A 111 -1.97 -5.10 10.99
C LEU A 111 -2.62 -3.72 11.11
N THR A 112 -2.45 -2.89 10.09
CA THR A 112 -3.28 -1.71 9.82
C THR A 112 -3.80 -1.85 8.40
N ALA A 113 -5.11 -1.85 8.19
CA ALA A 113 -5.68 -1.85 6.86
C ALA A 113 -6.76 -0.78 6.72
N THR A 114 -6.77 -0.13 5.56
CA THR A 114 -7.77 0.88 5.21
C THR A 114 -8.29 0.60 3.81
N ARG A 115 -9.61 0.53 3.69
CA ARG A 115 -10.35 0.53 2.44
C ARG A 115 -11.03 1.89 2.34
N VAL A 116 -10.83 2.57 1.22
CA VAL A 116 -11.58 3.79 0.95
C VAL A 116 -12.96 3.38 0.40
N VAL A 117 -14.03 4.08 0.76
CA VAL A 117 -15.39 3.80 0.27
C VAL A 117 -16.05 5.11 -0.09
N ASP A 118 -16.67 5.20 -1.27
CA ASP A 118 -17.37 6.40 -1.77
C ASP A 118 -16.51 7.68 -1.73
N GLN A 119 -15.20 7.53 -1.95
CA GLN A 119 -14.18 8.58 -1.81
C GLN A 119 -14.05 9.20 -0.40
N VAL A 120 -14.78 8.68 0.59
CA VAL A 120 -14.71 9.08 1.99
C VAL A 120 -13.76 8.15 2.73
N ILE A 121 -12.95 8.72 3.62
CA ILE A 121 -12.14 7.94 4.53
C ILE A 121 -12.92 7.78 5.81
N VAL A 122 -13.27 6.55 6.12
CA VAL A 122 -13.87 6.19 7.39
C VAL A 122 -12.77 5.59 8.25
N ARG A 123 -12.31 6.34 9.27
CA ARG A 123 -11.22 5.91 10.18
C ARG A 123 -11.70 5.07 11.36
N GLU A 124 -13.02 4.96 11.51
CA GLU A 124 -13.69 4.17 12.54
C GLU A 124 -14.82 3.41 11.86
N GLY A 125 -14.78 2.08 11.90
CA GLY A 125 -15.79 1.25 11.26
C GLY A 125 -15.19 0.09 10.46
N PRO A 126 -16.01 -0.63 9.68
CA PRO A 126 -15.59 -1.89 9.06
C PRO A 126 -14.50 -1.72 7.99
N ASP A 127 -14.33 -0.52 7.46
CA ASP A 127 -13.39 -0.20 6.38
C ASP A 127 -12.00 0.28 6.88
N HIS A 128 -11.82 0.36 8.20
CA HIS A 128 -10.52 0.60 8.81
C HIS A 128 -10.32 -0.37 9.97
N ILE A 129 -9.27 -1.19 9.88
CA ILE A 129 -8.93 -2.15 10.92
C ILE A 129 -7.51 -1.92 11.41
N THR A 130 -7.34 -2.00 12.72
CA THR A 130 -6.03 -2.06 13.34
C THR A 130 -6.08 -3.14 14.42
N ARG A 131 -5.22 -4.15 14.31
CA ARG A 131 -5.16 -5.25 15.28
C ARG A 131 -3.77 -5.87 15.32
N ASP A 132 -3.48 -6.54 16.42
CA ASP A 132 -2.32 -7.41 16.49
C ASP A 132 -2.61 -8.72 15.73
N LEU A 133 -1.57 -9.27 15.12
CA LEU A 133 -1.58 -10.56 14.45
C LEU A 133 -0.94 -11.59 15.36
N ALA A 134 -1.51 -12.79 15.40
CA ALA A 134 -0.81 -13.94 15.93
C ALA A 134 0.33 -14.34 14.98
N LYS A 135 1.43 -14.88 15.51
CA LYS A 135 2.56 -15.36 14.69
C LYS A 135 2.12 -16.34 13.60
N ALA A 136 1.21 -17.25 13.92
CA ALA A 136 0.66 -18.21 12.97
C ALA A 136 -0.06 -17.56 11.77
N GLU A 137 -0.58 -16.33 11.92
CA GLU A 137 -1.22 -15.61 10.81
C GLU A 137 -0.17 -15.07 9.81
N VAL A 138 1.02 -14.68 10.27
CA VAL A 138 2.09 -14.13 9.42
C VAL A 138 3.10 -15.17 8.94
N GLU A 139 3.16 -16.35 9.58
CA GLU A 139 4.05 -17.45 9.20
C GLU A 139 3.95 -17.84 7.71
N PRO A 140 2.74 -17.97 7.11
CA PRO A 140 2.62 -18.24 5.68
C PRO A 140 3.25 -17.13 4.81
N ILE A 141 3.06 -15.86 5.18
CA ILE A 141 3.64 -14.72 4.46
C ILE A 141 5.17 -14.77 4.56
N ILE A 142 5.71 -15.01 5.76
CA ILE A 142 7.16 -15.13 5.98
C ILE A 142 7.76 -16.25 5.11
N ALA A 143 7.13 -17.44 5.12
CA ALA A 143 7.56 -18.56 4.30
C ALA A 143 7.48 -18.25 2.78
N PHE A 144 6.43 -17.53 2.37
CA PHE A 144 6.26 -17.09 0.99
C PHE A 144 7.36 -16.09 0.56
N LEU A 145 7.68 -15.09 1.39
CA LEU A 145 8.73 -14.12 1.12
C LEU A 145 10.10 -14.80 0.95
N ALA A 146 10.39 -15.80 1.80
CA ALA A 146 11.64 -16.55 1.75
C ALA A 146 11.77 -17.41 0.48
N SER A 147 10.68 -17.98 -0.01
CA SER A 147 10.68 -18.90 -1.17
C SER A 147 10.51 -18.19 -2.51
N SER A 148 9.66 -17.17 -2.60
CA SER A 148 9.33 -16.48 -3.86
C SER A 148 10.37 -15.47 -4.31
N ARG A 149 11.17 -14.93 -3.37
CA ARG A 149 12.06 -13.78 -3.60
C ARG A 149 11.32 -12.57 -4.20
N VAL A 150 10.02 -12.43 -3.94
CA VAL A 150 9.19 -11.34 -4.50
C VAL A 150 9.76 -9.95 -4.21
N LEU A 151 10.41 -9.76 -3.04
CA LEU A 151 11.04 -8.48 -2.66
C LEU A 151 12.35 -8.18 -3.40
N ASN A 152 12.88 -9.13 -4.18
CA ASN A 152 14.04 -8.94 -5.04
C ASN A 152 13.65 -8.64 -6.48
N LEU A 153 12.35 -8.63 -6.80
CA LEU A 153 11.90 -8.26 -8.12
C LEU A 153 12.17 -6.77 -8.35
N PRO A 154 12.63 -6.39 -9.56
CA PRO A 154 12.76 -4.99 -9.89
C PRO A 154 11.38 -4.32 -9.97
N PRO A 155 11.31 -3.00 -9.68
CA PRO A 155 10.21 -2.16 -10.13
C PRO A 155 9.96 -2.33 -11.63
N ASP A 156 8.72 -2.12 -12.07
CA ASP A 156 8.36 -2.07 -13.48
C ASP A 156 8.26 -0.60 -13.92
N SER A 157 8.98 -0.22 -14.98
CA SER A 157 8.95 1.14 -15.54
C SER A 157 7.81 1.39 -16.52
N CYS A 158 7.03 0.37 -16.84
CA CYS A 158 5.90 0.48 -17.75
C CYS A 158 4.60 0.04 -17.11
N LEU A 159 4.03 0.95 -16.31
CA LEU A 159 2.61 0.86 -15.96
C LEU A 159 1.80 1.24 -17.20
N SER A 160 1.38 0.27 -18.00
CA SER A 160 0.45 0.53 -19.11
C SER A 160 -0.94 0.02 -18.84
N GLY A 161 -1.91 0.84 -19.23
CA GLY A 161 -3.29 0.47 -19.37
C GLY A 161 -4.14 1.72 -19.22
N ILE A 162 -5.25 1.76 -19.95
CA ILE A 162 -6.25 2.83 -19.80
C ILE A 162 -7.14 2.51 -18.59
N ASP A 163 -7.29 1.21 -18.32
CA ASP A 163 -8.10 0.60 -17.28
C ASP A 163 -7.34 -0.57 -16.65
N GLY A 164 -7.43 -0.70 -15.33
CA GLY A 164 -6.72 -1.77 -14.66
C GLY A 164 -6.59 -1.58 -13.16
N VAL A 165 -5.65 -2.32 -12.61
CA VAL A 165 -5.28 -2.32 -11.21
C VAL A 165 -3.77 -2.35 -11.11
N VAL A 166 -3.23 -1.64 -10.13
CA VAL A 166 -1.85 -1.79 -9.74
C VAL A 166 -1.79 -2.51 -8.40
N PHE A 167 -0.94 -3.53 -8.37
CA PHE A 167 -0.45 -4.12 -7.14
C PHE A 167 0.87 -3.43 -6.81
N LEU A 168 0.91 -2.72 -5.69
CA LEU A 168 2.11 -2.09 -5.17
C LEU A 168 2.50 -2.76 -3.85
N ILE A 169 3.69 -3.33 -3.82
CA ILE A 169 4.32 -3.90 -2.63
C ILE A 169 5.49 -3.00 -2.24
N GLU A 170 5.49 -2.58 -0.98
CA GLU A 170 6.61 -1.88 -0.37
C GLU A 170 7.09 -2.66 0.86
N ALA A 171 8.40 -2.67 1.07
CA ALA A 171 8.97 -3.19 2.31
C ALA A 171 10.06 -2.24 2.81
N ASN A 172 10.18 -2.10 4.13
CA ASN A 172 11.31 -1.42 4.75
C ASN A 172 11.76 -2.18 6.00
N GLY A 173 13.07 -2.41 6.12
CA GLY A 173 13.67 -3.20 7.20
C GLY A 173 15.19 -3.26 7.07
N PRO A 174 15.87 -4.28 7.63
CA PRO A 174 17.34 -4.40 7.61
C PRO A 174 17.95 -4.40 6.19
N GLY A 175 17.20 -4.89 5.19
CA GLY A 175 17.61 -4.86 3.78
C GLY A 175 17.44 -3.52 3.07
N GLY A 176 16.93 -2.50 3.77
CA GLY A 176 16.53 -1.22 3.21
C GLY A 176 15.16 -1.24 2.56
N TYR A 177 14.83 -0.14 1.90
CA TYR A 177 13.55 0.05 1.22
C TYR A 177 13.45 -0.78 -0.06
N ARG A 178 12.26 -1.31 -0.35
CA ARG A 178 11.91 -2.05 -1.57
C ARG A 178 10.58 -1.54 -2.10
N PHE A 179 10.48 -1.49 -3.42
CA PHE A 179 9.31 -1.03 -4.15
C PHE A 179 9.09 -1.95 -5.34
N ILE A 180 7.92 -2.58 -5.42
CA ILE A 180 7.56 -3.50 -6.49
C ILE A 180 6.15 -3.14 -6.94
N ASN A 181 6.00 -2.78 -8.21
CA ASN A 181 4.71 -2.44 -8.82
C ASN A 181 4.42 -3.37 -9.99
N ARG A 182 3.19 -3.84 -10.11
CA ARG A 182 2.73 -4.61 -11.27
C ARG A 182 1.34 -4.16 -11.70
N TRP A 183 1.18 -3.94 -13.00
CA TRP A 183 -0.11 -3.62 -13.59
C TRP A 183 -0.86 -4.90 -13.98
N GLY A 184 -2.13 -5.02 -13.60
CA GLY A 184 -3.06 -6.00 -14.17
C GLY A 184 -2.70 -7.47 -13.95
N VAL A 185 -1.87 -7.79 -12.96
CA VAL A 185 -1.48 -9.17 -12.67
C VAL A 185 -2.67 -9.97 -12.11
N SER A 186 -2.77 -11.23 -12.54
CA SER A 186 -3.75 -12.21 -12.06
C SER A 186 -3.10 -13.49 -11.51
N ASP A 187 -1.78 -13.56 -11.57
CA ASP A 187 -0.97 -14.68 -11.09
C ASP A 187 0.44 -14.21 -10.70
N GLY A 188 1.21 -15.15 -10.15
CA GLY A 188 2.61 -14.94 -9.80
C GLY A 188 2.82 -14.21 -8.48
N PRO A 189 4.08 -14.01 -8.09
CA PRO A 189 4.39 -13.79 -6.69
C PRO A 189 3.93 -12.45 -6.11
N VAL A 190 3.73 -11.44 -6.95
CA VAL A 190 3.16 -10.14 -6.53
C VAL A 190 1.66 -10.25 -6.29
N TYR A 191 0.95 -11.00 -7.16
CA TYR A 191 -0.46 -11.28 -7.00
C TYR A 191 -0.70 -12.12 -5.74
N ASP A 192 0.05 -13.20 -5.57
CA ASP A 192 -0.09 -14.12 -4.43
C ASP A 192 0.15 -13.39 -3.10
N LEU A 193 1.23 -12.61 -3.00
CA LEU A 193 1.51 -11.83 -1.78
C LEU A 193 0.41 -10.80 -1.48
N GLY A 194 -0.06 -10.09 -2.51
CA GLY A 194 -1.12 -9.09 -2.34
C GLY A 194 -2.41 -9.71 -1.79
N ASN A 195 -2.79 -10.88 -2.30
CA ASN A 195 -3.94 -11.62 -1.80
C ASN A 195 -3.72 -12.15 -0.38
N MET A 196 -2.56 -12.74 -0.08
CA MET A 196 -2.25 -13.20 1.29
C MET A 196 -2.34 -12.06 2.31
N MET A 197 -1.84 -10.86 1.97
CA MET A 197 -1.94 -9.69 2.84
C MET A 197 -3.39 -9.20 2.97
N PHE A 198 -4.15 -9.20 1.88
CA PHE A 198 -5.57 -8.83 1.90
C PHE A 198 -6.41 -9.79 2.74
N ASP A 199 -6.16 -11.09 2.68
CA ASP A 199 -6.91 -12.09 3.43
C ASP A 199 -6.81 -11.91 4.95
N LEU A 200 -5.68 -11.37 5.45
CA LEU A 200 -5.52 -11.00 6.86
C LEU A 200 -6.55 -9.97 7.35
N THR A 201 -7.14 -9.21 6.43
CA THR A 201 -8.18 -8.22 6.77
C THR A 201 -9.52 -8.88 7.11
N GLY A 202 -9.76 -10.11 6.65
CA GLY A 202 -11.05 -10.77 6.74
C GLY A 202 -12.13 -10.15 5.85
N TRP A 203 -11.79 -9.17 5.02
CA TRP A 203 -12.74 -8.54 4.11
C TRP A 203 -13.08 -9.44 2.93
N SER A 204 -14.30 -9.31 2.42
CA SER A 204 -14.68 -10.00 1.19
C SER A 204 -14.00 -9.35 -0.04
N ASN A 205 -13.61 -10.20 -1.00
CA ASN A 205 -12.95 -9.77 -2.23
C ASN A 205 -13.82 -8.90 -3.15
N GLY A 206 -15.16 -8.94 -3.02
CA GLY A 206 -16.09 -7.92 -3.56
C GLY A 206 -15.73 -7.33 -4.95
N ARG A 207 -16.00 -6.03 -5.16
CA ARG A 207 -15.51 -5.28 -6.34
C ARG A 207 -14.13 -4.63 -6.11
N GLN A 208 -13.67 -4.60 -4.87
CA GLN A 208 -12.52 -3.82 -4.39
C GLN A 208 -11.36 -4.70 -3.91
N GLY A 209 -11.52 -6.02 -3.89
CA GLY A 209 -10.47 -6.96 -3.53
C GLY A 209 -9.50 -7.22 -4.67
N PRO A 210 -8.25 -7.62 -4.33
CA PRO A 210 -7.23 -7.96 -5.30
C PRO A 210 -7.55 -9.22 -6.12
N ASP A 211 -8.25 -10.19 -5.53
CA ASP A 211 -8.70 -11.37 -6.24
C ASP A 211 -9.87 -11.02 -7.15
N ARG A 212 -9.55 -10.70 -8.40
CA ARG A 212 -10.53 -10.57 -9.48
C ARG A 212 -10.82 -11.89 -10.17
N GLY A 213 -10.30 -13.01 -9.65
CA GLY A 213 -10.69 -14.34 -10.06
C GLY A 213 -12.20 -14.44 -10.02
N GLU A 214 -12.79 -14.35 -11.20
CA GLU A 214 -14.21 -14.45 -11.54
C GLU A 214 -15.16 -14.42 -10.33
N LEU A 215 -15.98 -13.37 -10.20
CA LEU A 215 -17.19 -13.32 -9.37
C LEU A 215 -17.92 -14.69 -9.38
N GLY A 216 -17.55 -15.64 -8.50
CA GLY A 216 -18.13 -16.98 -8.48
C GLY A 216 -17.20 -18.22 -8.46
N ARG A 217 -15.87 -18.17 -8.65
CA ARG A 217 -15.05 -19.39 -8.52
C ARG A 217 -14.51 -19.61 -7.10
N PRO A 218 -14.70 -20.80 -6.50
CA PRO A 218 -14.09 -21.11 -5.21
C PRO A 218 -12.58 -21.33 -5.35
N TYR A 219 -11.83 -20.81 -4.38
CA TYR A 219 -10.37 -20.92 -4.26
C TYR A 219 -9.91 -22.38 -4.38
N THR A 220 -8.98 -22.65 -5.29
CA THR A 220 -8.29 -23.94 -5.45
C THR A 220 -6.80 -23.74 -5.27
N ASP A 221 -6.16 -24.57 -4.44
CA ASP A 221 -4.70 -24.55 -4.31
C ASP A 221 -4.00 -25.08 -5.59
N SER A 222 -2.66 -25.09 -5.57
CA SER A 222 -1.83 -25.61 -6.67
C SER A 222 -2.10 -27.08 -7.01
N ASP A 223 -2.74 -27.82 -6.11
CA ASP A 223 -3.14 -29.22 -6.27
C ASP A 223 -4.61 -29.36 -6.72
N GLY A 224 -5.31 -28.25 -6.97
CA GLY A 224 -6.71 -28.23 -7.37
C GLY A 224 -7.68 -28.51 -6.22
N ARG A 225 -7.24 -28.48 -4.96
CA ARG A 225 -8.13 -28.72 -3.81
C ARG A 225 -8.84 -27.43 -3.44
N ARG A 226 -10.16 -27.55 -3.31
CA ARG A 226 -11.03 -26.45 -2.93
C ARG A 226 -10.87 -26.15 -1.44
N TRP A 227 -10.50 -24.93 -1.08
CA TRP A 227 -10.57 -24.50 0.31
C TRP A 227 -12.01 -24.11 0.66
N PRO A 228 -12.55 -24.57 1.81
CA PRO A 228 -13.80 -24.02 2.31
C PRO A 228 -13.58 -22.52 2.56
N ARG A 229 -14.57 -21.69 2.18
CA ARG A 229 -14.56 -20.29 2.61
C ARG A 229 -14.47 -20.29 4.14
N PRO A 230 -13.58 -19.50 4.76
CA PRO A 230 -13.70 -19.26 6.18
C PRO A 230 -15.10 -18.72 6.44
N ASP A 231 -15.79 -19.30 7.42
CA ASP A 231 -17.12 -18.82 7.80
C ASP A 231 -17.02 -17.33 8.12
N PRO A 232 -18.00 -16.51 7.68
CA PRO A 232 -18.02 -15.10 8.03
C PRO A 232 -17.92 -14.96 9.55
N VAL A 233 -16.92 -14.23 10.01
CA VAL A 233 -16.78 -13.89 11.43
C VAL A 233 -18.08 -13.20 11.84
N PRO A 234 -18.82 -13.73 12.83
CA PRO A 234 -20.06 -13.11 13.26
C PRO A 234 -19.77 -11.68 13.71
N ALA A 235 -20.60 -10.74 13.25
CA ALA A 235 -20.50 -9.35 13.66
C ALA A 235 -20.58 -9.28 15.21
N PRO A 236 -19.82 -8.40 15.87
CA PRO A 236 -19.94 -8.22 17.31
C PRO A 236 -21.38 -7.80 17.64
N GLU A 237 -21.99 -8.48 18.61
CA GLU A 237 -23.30 -8.10 19.16
C GLU A 237 -23.15 -6.70 19.79
N ILE A 238 -24.06 -5.79 19.40
CA ILE A 238 -24.14 -4.40 19.90
C ILE A 238 -25.05 -4.36 21.13
#